data_AF-A0A4Q4CLX7-F1
#
_entry.id   AF-A0A4Q4CLX7-F1
#
_cell.length_a   1.000
_cell.length_b   1.000
_cell.length_c   1.000
_cell.angle_alpha   90.00
_cell.angle_beta   90.00
_cell.angle_gamma   90.00
#
_symmetry.space_group_name_H-M   'P 1'
#
loop_
_entity.id
_entity.type
_entity.pdbx_description
1 polymer ?
#
loop_
_entity_poly.entity_id
_entity_poly.type
_entity_poly.pdbx_seq_one_letter_code
_entity_poly.pdbx_strand_id
1 'polypeptide(L)'
;MINLDTPKKFRAFVDQANQVADNFLRANSRKYDLAEHAYPKELDLLASLIDGMSDSGQGQGAGAAGVRRGEDDADGKKAKNKVKNGTNMSSVLSVIEMCWGDVGLLLSMPRQGLGNSAIASVATDEQLEKFKGTWSAMAITEPSFGSDSAAIKT
;
A
#
# COMPACT_ATOMS: atom_id res chain seq x y z
N MET A 1 29.06 3.97 7.25
CA MET A 1 28.53 2.96 8.21
C MET A 1 27.12 2.62 7.77
N ILE A 2 26.81 1.34 7.56
CA ILE A 2 25.45 0.88 7.22
C ILE A 2 24.73 0.59 8.55
N ASN A 3 23.48 1.03 8.68
CA ASN A 3 22.64 0.76 9.84
C ASN A 3 21.49 -0.18 9.41
N LEU A 4 21.34 -1.31 10.09
CA LEU A 4 20.35 -2.34 9.79
C LEU A 4 19.16 -2.33 10.76
N ASP A 5 19.21 -1.51 11.81
CA ASP A 5 18.12 -1.39 12.78
C ASP A 5 16.93 -0.62 12.20
N THR A 6 15.72 -1.04 12.56
CA THR A 6 14.51 -0.27 12.29
C THR A 6 14.64 1.15 12.87
N PRO A 7 14.50 2.21 12.04
CA PRO A 7 14.60 3.59 12.51
C PRO A 7 13.63 3.84 13.67
N LYS A 8 14.11 4.49 14.74
CA LYS A 8 13.33 4.72 15.96
C LYS A 8 11.95 5.32 15.70
N LYS A 9 11.84 6.24 14.73
CA LYS A 9 10.59 6.88 14.32
C LYS A 9 9.51 5.93 13.78
N PHE A 10 9.89 4.73 13.34
CA PHE A 10 8.97 3.73 12.78
C PHE A 10 8.59 2.63 13.77
N ARG A 11 9.22 2.53 14.95
CA ARG A 11 8.98 1.42 15.88
C ARG A 11 7.51 1.36 16.35
N ALA A 12 6.98 2.49 16.84
CA ALA A 12 5.58 2.55 17.24
C ALA A 12 4.61 2.25 16.07
N PHE A 13 4.99 2.65 14.85
CA PHE A 13 4.20 2.36 13.65
C PHE A 13 4.22 0.86 13.29
N VAL A 14 5.38 0.21 13.39
CA VAL A 14 5.53 -1.23 13.22
C VAL A 14 4.70 -1.98 14.26
N ASP A 15 4.78 -1.58 15.53
CA ASP A 15 3.99 -2.20 16.60
C ASP A 15 2.48 -2.06 16.34
N GLN A 16 2.04 -0.90 15.86
CA GLN A 16 0.63 -0.67 15.49
C GLN A 16 0.21 -1.53 14.28
N ALA A 17 1.04 -1.62 13.24
CA ALA A 17 0.78 -2.47 12.09
C ALA A 17 0.69 -3.96 12.49
N ASN A 18 1.57 -4.40 13.38
CA ASN A 18 1.54 -5.76 13.93
C ASN A 18 0.26 -6.02 14.74
N GLN A 19 -0.19 -5.06 15.56
CA GLN A 19 -1.45 -5.19 16.29
C GLN A 19 -2.65 -5.34 15.35
N VAL A 20 -2.68 -4.62 14.23
CA VAL A 20 -3.71 -4.81 13.20
C VAL A 20 -3.58 -6.20 12.57
N ALA A 21 -2.36 -6.62 12.24
CA ALA A 21 -2.11 -7.93 11.66
C ALA A 21 -2.61 -9.07 12.56
N ASP A 22 -2.30 -9.02 13.86
CA ASP A 22 -2.69 -10.03 14.85
C ASP A 22 -4.20 -10.02 15.14
N ASN A 23 -4.75 -8.86 15.51
CA ASN A 23 -6.12 -8.77 15.98
C ASN A 23 -7.16 -8.75 14.84
N PHE A 24 -6.74 -8.45 13.60
CA PHE A 24 -7.63 -8.31 12.47
C PHE A 24 -7.37 -9.35 11.38
N LEU A 25 -6.20 -9.32 10.75
CA LEU A 25 -5.90 -10.19 9.61
C LEU A 25 -5.82 -11.65 10.07
N ARG A 26 -5.02 -11.94 11.08
CA ARG A 26 -4.80 -13.29 11.58
C ARG A 26 -6.08 -13.91 12.16
N ALA A 27 -6.88 -13.12 12.87
CA ALA A 27 -8.18 -13.52 13.39
C ALA A 27 -9.19 -13.93 12.30
N ASN A 28 -9.14 -13.30 11.13
CA ASN A 28 -10.02 -13.59 10.00
C ASN A 28 -9.42 -14.56 8.97
N SER A 29 -8.11 -14.82 9.01
CA SER A 29 -7.38 -15.64 8.04
C SER A 29 -8.05 -16.99 7.79
N ARG A 30 -8.29 -17.80 8.84
CA ARG A 30 -8.87 -19.14 8.68
C ARG A 30 -10.31 -19.11 8.16
N LYS A 31 -11.07 -18.06 8.48
CA LYS A 31 -12.45 -17.89 7.99
C LYS A 31 -12.47 -17.77 6.47
N TYR A 32 -11.58 -16.95 5.91
CA TYR A 32 -11.54 -16.69 4.46
C TYR A 32 -10.74 -17.73 3.68
N ASP A 33 -9.78 -18.40 4.32
CA ASP A 33 -9.14 -19.61 3.79
C ASP A 33 -10.18 -20.72 3.50
N LEU A 34 -11.10 -20.99 4.44
CA LEU A 34 -12.15 -21.98 4.25
C LEU A 34 -13.28 -21.53 3.32
N ALA A 35 -13.56 -20.23 3.29
CA ALA A 35 -14.64 -19.64 2.51
C ALA A 35 -14.17 -19.20 1.11
N GLU A 36 -13.32 -20.00 0.46
CA GLU A 36 -12.65 -19.72 -0.81
C GLU A 36 -13.45 -18.78 -1.74
N HIS A 37 -12.78 -17.76 -2.28
CA HIS A 37 -13.36 -16.73 -3.16
C HIS A 37 -14.43 -15.81 -2.54
N ALA A 38 -14.73 -15.94 -1.25
CA ALA A 38 -15.56 -14.96 -0.55
C ALA A 38 -14.80 -13.65 -0.32
N TYR A 39 -15.47 -12.53 -0.58
CA TYR A 39 -14.92 -11.21 -0.31
C TYR A 39 -14.80 -10.94 1.20
N PRO A 40 -13.63 -10.50 1.70
CA PRO A 40 -13.42 -10.24 3.11
C PRO A 40 -13.98 -8.89 3.56
N LYS A 41 -15.27 -8.89 3.92
CA LYS A 41 -16.05 -7.66 4.26
C LYS A 41 -15.45 -6.85 5.41
N GLU A 42 -14.76 -7.49 6.35
CA GLU A 42 -14.09 -6.80 7.45
C GLU A 42 -13.02 -5.83 6.92
N LEU A 43 -12.39 -6.12 5.77
CA LEU A 43 -11.40 -5.21 5.19
C LEU A 43 -11.99 -3.86 4.78
N ASP A 44 -13.31 -3.76 4.55
CA ASP A 44 -13.96 -2.46 4.28
C ASP A 44 -13.81 -1.53 5.49
N LEU A 45 -14.01 -2.04 6.70
CA LEU A 45 -13.85 -1.27 7.94
C LEU A 45 -12.40 -0.83 8.12
N LEU A 46 -11.45 -1.74 7.93
CA LEU A 46 -10.04 -1.43 8.04
C LEU A 46 -9.60 -0.37 7.01
N ALA A 47 -10.08 -0.49 5.77
CA ALA A 47 -9.80 0.45 4.71
C ALA A 47 -10.40 1.84 5.01
N SER A 48 -11.63 1.92 5.54
CA SER A 48 -12.21 3.20 5.98
C SER A 48 -11.45 3.86 7.13
N LEU A 49 -10.90 3.07 8.07
CA LEU A 49 -10.04 3.60 9.14
C LEU A 49 -8.73 4.18 8.58
N ILE A 50 -8.10 3.48 7.64
CA ILE A 50 -6.88 3.94 6.95
C ILE A 50 -7.14 5.22 6.15
N ASP A 51 -8.26 5.29 5.44
CA ASP A 51 -8.66 6.49 4.69
C ASP A 51 -8.84 7.68 5.64
N GLY A 52 -9.56 7.50 6.75
CA GLY A 52 -9.76 8.56 7.75
C GLY A 52 -8.43 9.03 8.39
N MET A 53 -7.50 8.11 8.66
CA MET A 53 -6.16 8.47 9.13
C MET A 53 -5.38 9.26 8.08
N SER A 54 -5.50 8.90 6.81
CA SER A 54 -4.83 9.57 5.69
C SER A 54 -5.38 10.98 5.47
N ASP A 55 -6.70 11.14 5.48
CA ASP A 55 -7.38 12.43 5.31
C ASP A 55 -7.08 13.40 6.47
N SER A 56 -6.84 12.88 7.67
CA SER A 56 -6.44 13.68 8.84
C SER A 56 -4.98 14.12 8.84
N GLY A 57 -4.19 13.73 7.84
CA GLY A 57 -2.75 14.01 7.76
C GLY A 57 -1.91 13.21 8.78
N GLN A 58 -2.52 12.28 9.52
CA GLN A 58 -1.83 11.40 10.47
C GLN A 58 -1.26 10.13 9.80
N GLY A 59 -1.57 9.90 8.52
CA GLY A 59 -1.00 8.81 7.74
C GLY A 59 0.51 8.95 7.57
N GLN A 60 1.29 7.92 7.90
CA GLN A 60 2.75 7.86 7.65
C GLN A 60 3.10 7.61 6.16
N GLY A 61 2.17 7.89 5.25
CA GLY A 61 2.30 7.62 3.82
C GLY A 61 2.48 6.13 3.48
N ALA A 62 2.10 5.23 4.37
CA ALA A 62 2.16 3.80 4.10
C ALA A 62 1.00 3.39 3.17
N GLY A 63 1.30 2.69 2.07
CA GLY A 63 0.32 2.21 1.10
C GLY A 63 0.36 2.92 -0.26
N ALA A 64 -0.63 2.64 -1.11
CA ALA A 64 -0.63 3.06 -2.53
C ALA A 64 -0.62 4.58 -2.72
N ALA A 65 -1.24 5.33 -1.79
CA ALA A 65 -1.31 6.79 -1.82
C ALA A 65 0.06 7.46 -1.55
N GLY A 66 0.99 6.78 -0.88
CA GLY A 66 2.31 7.32 -0.55
C GLY A 66 3.35 7.26 -1.67
N VAL A 67 2.98 6.71 -2.83
CA VAL A 67 3.90 6.46 -3.95
C VAL A 67 4.18 7.74 -4.77
N ARG A 68 3.26 8.72 -4.78
CA ARG A 68 3.47 9.98 -5.51
C ARG A 68 4.58 10.80 -4.84
N ARG A 69 5.64 11.10 -5.60
CA ARG A 69 6.66 12.07 -5.18
C ARG A 69 6.04 13.46 -5.22
N GLY A 70 6.15 14.21 -4.12
CA GLY A 70 5.71 15.61 -4.09
C GLY A 70 6.54 16.50 -5.03
N GLU A 71 5.97 17.62 -5.46
CA GLU A 71 6.60 18.62 -6.33
C GLU A 71 7.94 19.15 -5.78
N ASP A 72 8.15 19.05 -4.46
CA ASP A 72 9.42 19.34 -3.78
C ASP A 72 10.64 18.55 -4.31
N ASP A 73 10.43 17.38 -4.94
CA ASP A 73 11.50 16.61 -5.58
C ASP A 73 11.81 17.08 -7.01
N ALA A 74 10.90 17.84 -7.65
CA ALA A 74 11.06 18.37 -9.00
C ALA A 74 11.94 19.64 -9.02
N ASP A 75 11.98 20.39 -7.93
CA ASP A 75 12.58 21.73 -7.89
C ASP A 75 14.10 21.76 -7.63
N GLY A 76 14.78 20.61 -7.77
CA GLY A 76 16.26 20.52 -7.83
C GLY A 76 17.03 20.95 -6.56
N LYS A 77 16.37 21.54 -5.56
CA LYS A 77 16.98 21.95 -4.28
C LYS A 77 17.16 20.73 -3.40
N LYS A 78 18.23 19.97 -3.67
CA LYS A 78 18.75 18.93 -2.78
C LYS A 78 19.13 19.56 -1.44
N ALA A 79 18.19 19.62 -0.50
CA ALA A 79 18.55 19.76 0.91
C ALA A 79 19.47 18.58 1.24
N LYS A 80 20.75 18.86 1.53
CA LYS A 80 21.84 17.86 1.65
C LYS A 80 21.58 16.74 2.68
N ASN A 81 20.49 16.77 3.44
CA ASN A 81 20.12 15.82 4.48
C ASN A 81 18.64 15.34 4.46
N LYS A 82 17.87 15.53 3.37
CA LYS A 82 16.48 15.03 3.32
C LYS A 82 16.47 13.52 3.03
N VAL A 83 15.83 12.72 3.90
CA VAL A 83 15.66 11.27 3.73
C VAL A 83 14.64 11.01 2.61
N LYS A 84 15.13 10.61 1.44
CA LYS A 84 14.32 10.42 0.23
C LYS A 84 13.35 9.23 0.30
N ASN A 85 13.80 8.13 0.90
CA ASN A 85 13.06 6.85 0.87
C ASN A 85 12.27 6.58 2.16
N GLY A 86 11.95 7.64 2.94
CA GLY A 86 11.27 7.49 4.22
C GLY A 86 9.90 6.81 4.08
N THR A 87 9.09 7.27 3.13
CA THR A 87 7.76 6.73 2.84
C THR A 87 7.80 5.31 2.29
N ASN A 88 8.79 5.00 1.43
CA ASN A 88 8.96 3.63 0.95
C ASN A 88 9.33 2.68 2.10
N MET A 89 10.18 3.13 3.04
CA MET A 89 10.55 2.34 4.21
C MET A 89 9.35 2.09 5.13
N SER A 90 8.50 3.10 5.41
CA SER A 90 7.28 2.89 6.21
C SER A 90 6.33 1.91 5.52
N SER A 91 6.14 2.01 4.20
CA SER A 91 5.34 1.05 3.43
C SER A 91 5.88 -0.38 3.52
N VAL A 92 7.20 -0.59 3.34
CA VAL A 92 7.82 -1.92 3.43
C VAL A 92 7.63 -2.52 4.82
N LEU A 93 7.91 -1.74 5.88
CA LEU A 93 7.74 -2.19 7.26
C LEU A 93 6.27 -2.54 7.55
N SER A 94 5.31 -1.73 7.09
CA SER A 94 3.88 -2.02 7.23
C SER A 94 3.48 -3.34 6.54
N VAL A 95 3.96 -3.54 5.30
CA VAL A 95 3.67 -4.74 4.51
C VAL A 95 4.25 -5.99 5.17
N ILE A 96 5.46 -5.91 5.75
CA ILE A 96 6.07 -7.03 6.49
C ILE A 96 5.13 -7.48 7.63
N GLU A 97 4.66 -6.54 8.45
CA GLU A 97 3.77 -6.85 9.58
C GLU A 97 2.42 -7.38 9.11
N MET A 98 1.82 -6.78 8.08
CA MET A 98 0.53 -7.25 7.55
C MET A 98 0.63 -8.62 6.89
N CYS A 99 1.73 -8.91 6.16
CA CYS A 99 2.00 -10.23 5.60
C CYS A 99 2.17 -11.31 6.67
N TRP A 100 2.72 -10.95 7.85
CA TRP A 100 2.77 -11.87 8.98
C TRP A 100 1.36 -12.28 9.45
N GLY A 101 0.39 -11.36 9.38
CA GLY A 101 -1.01 -11.64 9.69
C GLY A 101 -1.67 -12.54 8.64
N ASP A 102 -1.76 -12.05 7.40
CA ASP A 102 -2.23 -12.80 6.23
C ASP A 102 -1.95 -12.04 4.92
N VAL A 103 -1.17 -12.62 4.02
CA VAL A 103 -0.81 -11.99 2.73
C VAL A 103 -1.99 -11.91 1.76
N GLY A 104 -2.93 -12.86 1.77
CA GLY A 104 -4.07 -12.87 0.86
C GLY A 104 -5.07 -11.77 1.23
N LEU A 105 -5.34 -11.59 2.52
CA LEU A 105 -6.16 -10.50 3.03
C LEU A 105 -5.49 -9.15 2.79
N LEU A 106 -4.18 -9.03 3.01
CA LEU A 106 -3.44 -7.80 2.66
C LEU A 106 -3.58 -7.44 1.18
N LEU A 107 -3.37 -8.39 0.27
CA LEU A 107 -3.48 -8.16 -1.17
C LEU A 107 -4.92 -7.86 -1.62
N SER A 108 -5.91 -8.24 -0.81
CA SER A 108 -7.32 -7.94 -1.02
C SER A 108 -7.76 -6.61 -0.40
N MET A 109 -6.85 -5.87 0.25
CA MET A 109 -7.18 -4.60 0.90
C MET A 109 -7.68 -3.57 -0.14
N PRO A 110 -8.90 -3.04 0.03
CA PRO A 110 -9.45 -2.06 -0.90
C PRO A 110 -8.57 -0.81 -1.02
N ARG A 111 -8.47 -0.27 -2.24
CA ARG A 111 -7.78 1.00 -2.57
C ARG A 111 -6.26 1.04 -2.31
N GLN A 112 -5.66 -0.03 -1.81
CA GLN A 112 -4.22 -0.09 -1.49
C GLN A 112 -3.40 -0.94 -2.50
N GLY A 113 -4.03 -1.41 -3.58
CA GLY A 113 -3.41 -2.30 -4.55
C GLY A 113 -2.49 -1.63 -5.57
N LEU A 114 -1.90 -2.45 -6.43
CA LEU A 114 -0.98 -2.00 -7.49
C LEU A 114 -1.65 -1.06 -8.51
N GLY A 115 -2.92 -1.31 -8.85
CA GLY A 115 -3.69 -0.42 -9.72
C GLY A 115 -3.85 0.99 -9.15
N ASN A 116 -4.09 1.09 -7.84
CA ASN A 116 -4.14 2.37 -7.13
C ASN A 116 -2.78 3.07 -7.10
N SER A 117 -1.70 2.31 -6.97
CA SER A 117 -0.33 2.86 -7.03
C SER A 117 -0.01 3.42 -8.42
N ALA A 118 -0.48 2.78 -9.48
CA ALA A 118 -0.34 3.29 -10.86
C ALA A 118 -1.10 4.61 -11.03
N ILE A 119 -2.37 4.67 -10.59
CA ILE A 119 -3.16 5.91 -10.61
C ILE A 119 -2.43 7.03 -9.85
N ALA A 120 -1.97 6.78 -8.63
CA ALA A 120 -1.24 7.77 -7.84
C ALA A 120 0.06 8.27 -8.50
N SER A 121 0.70 7.43 -9.33
CA SER A 121 1.99 7.72 -9.93
C SER A 121 1.90 8.47 -11.28
N VAL A 122 0.90 8.16 -12.11
CA VAL A 122 0.86 8.63 -13.51
C VAL A 122 -0.41 9.38 -13.90
N ALA A 123 -1.43 9.42 -13.04
CA ALA A 123 -2.69 10.10 -13.37
C ALA A 123 -2.53 11.63 -13.37
N THR A 124 -3.27 12.29 -14.26
CA THR A 124 -3.48 13.75 -14.21
C THR A 124 -4.37 14.13 -13.03
N ASP A 125 -4.42 15.40 -12.65
CA ASP A 125 -5.27 15.85 -11.54
C ASP A 125 -6.76 15.58 -11.79
N GLU A 126 -7.24 15.74 -13.03
CA GLU A 126 -8.60 15.36 -13.42
C GLU A 126 -8.85 13.84 -13.26
N GLN A 127 -7.87 13.01 -13.63
CA GLN A 127 -7.96 11.56 -13.48
C GLN A 127 -7.92 11.14 -12.01
N LEU A 128 -7.12 11.81 -11.17
CA LEU A 128 -7.07 11.56 -9.73
C LEU A 128 -8.43 11.81 -9.07
N GLU A 129 -9.07 12.94 -9.39
CA GLU A 129 -10.41 13.24 -8.90
C GLU A 129 -11.44 12.23 -9.42
N LYS A 130 -11.39 11.91 -10.72
CA LYS A 130 -12.30 10.94 -11.33
C LYS A 130 -12.20 9.53 -10.72
N PHE A 131 -11.00 9.08 -10.39
CA PHE A 131 -10.75 7.73 -9.88
C PHE A 131 -10.64 7.64 -8.36
N LYS A 132 -10.84 8.75 -7.65
CA LYS A 132 -10.78 8.80 -6.18
C LYS A 132 -11.69 7.74 -5.55
N GLY A 133 -11.15 6.97 -4.61
CA GLY A 133 -11.89 5.92 -3.89
C GLY A 133 -12.14 4.62 -4.68
N THR A 134 -11.69 4.53 -5.94
CA THR A 134 -11.84 3.30 -6.73
C THR A 134 -10.94 2.19 -6.21
N TRP A 135 -11.44 0.95 -6.18
CA TRP A 135 -10.60 -0.22 -6.01
C TRP A 135 -10.12 -0.71 -7.39
N SER A 136 -8.81 -0.60 -7.63
CA SER A 136 -8.24 -0.77 -8.99
C SER A 136 -7.31 -1.96 -9.07
N ALA A 137 -7.42 -2.71 -10.17
CA ALA A 137 -6.52 -3.79 -10.54
C ALA A 137 -5.55 -3.34 -11.65
N MET A 138 -4.44 -4.06 -11.82
CA MET A 138 -3.51 -3.86 -12.93
C MET A 138 -3.59 -5.04 -13.90
N ALA A 139 -4.13 -4.79 -15.08
CA ALA A 139 -4.27 -5.80 -16.13
C ALA A 139 -3.06 -5.73 -17.08
N ILE A 140 -1.98 -6.44 -16.75
CA ILE A 140 -0.81 -6.63 -17.62
C ILE A 140 -0.79 -8.02 -18.24
N THR A 141 -1.03 -9.04 -17.42
CA THR A 141 -0.88 -10.46 -17.81
C THR A 141 -1.98 -10.89 -18.77
N GLU A 142 -1.60 -11.55 -19.86
CA GLU A 142 -2.50 -12.20 -20.81
C GLU A 142 -2.38 -13.73 -20.71
N PRO A 143 -3.33 -14.53 -21.24
CA PRO A 143 -3.21 -15.99 -21.25
C PRO A 143 -1.94 -16.52 -21.93
N SER A 144 -1.35 -15.75 -22.86
CA SER A 144 -0.20 -16.18 -23.67
C SER A 144 1.16 -15.71 -23.15
N PHE A 145 1.22 -14.78 -22.19
CA PHE A 145 2.46 -14.36 -21.55
C PHE A 145 2.22 -13.77 -20.14
N GLY A 146 3.24 -13.92 -19.29
CA GLY A 146 3.32 -13.22 -18.01
C GLY A 146 4.70 -12.63 -17.76
N SER A 147 5.75 -13.42 -17.98
CA SER A 147 7.14 -12.98 -17.80
C SER A 147 7.61 -11.97 -18.85
N ASP A 148 7.19 -12.13 -20.12
CA ASP A 148 7.52 -11.20 -21.20
C ASP A 148 6.39 -10.17 -21.38
N SER A 149 6.32 -9.20 -20.48
CA SER A 149 5.28 -8.16 -20.54
C SER A 149 5.37 -7.26 -21.78
N ALA A 150 6.51 -7.27 -22.49
CA ALA A 150 6.66 -6.54 -23.74
C ALA A 150 5.90 -7.20 -24.91
N ALA A 151 5.50 -8.46 -24.76
CA ALA A 151 4.73 -9.21 -25.76
C ALA A 151 3.22 -8.92 -25.74
N ILE A 152 2.77 -7.89 -25.00
CA ILE A 152 1.37 -7.48 -24.89
C ILE A 152 0.71 -7.17 -26.24
N LYS A 153 -0.55 -7.58 -26.41
CA LYS A 153 -1.29 -7.49 -27.67
C LYS A 153 -2.68 -6.86 -27.57
N THR A 154 -3.22 -6.71 -26.35
CA THR A 154 -4.48 -5.97 -26.11
C THR A 154 -4.44 -4.54 -26.62
#